data_AF-A0A832ZCQ1-F1
#
_entry.id   AF-A0A832ZCQ1-F1
#
_cell.length_a   1.000
_cell.length_b   1.000
_cell.length_c   1.000
_cell.angle_alpha   90.00
_cell.angle_beta   90.00
_cell.angle_gamma   90.00
#
_symmetry.space_group_name_H-M   'P 1'
#
loop_
_entity.id
_entity.type
_entity.pdbx_description
1 polymer ?
#
loop_
_entity_poly.entity_id
_entity_poly.type
_entity_poly.pdbx_seq_one_letter_code
_entity_poly.pdbx_strand_id
1 'polypeptide(L)'
;MPAPLPVAIVLALLVCVVMYHLRIGLIYRFIGENRKAGILQGYNVKLALLLCFLISGGLAGLAGVFEASYELGYLSPGVVRGYGFAGIAAAVLGRLDPLLTLFASLFIAFFLVGAYSVHLPALGFLAEGLLLVAHLSAEALTRYRIVVVRGGI
;
A
#
# COMPACT_ATOMS: atom_id res chain seq x y z
N MET A 1 -18.02 17.76 8.51
CA MET A 1 -17.93 18.36 7.15
C MET A 1 -17.62 17.24 6.15
N PRO A 2 -18.38 17.06 5.06
CA PRO A 2 -18.24 15.93 4.13
C PRO A 2 -17.05 16.03 3.15
N ALA A 3 -16.01 16.80 3.47
CA ALA A 3 -14.92 17.13 2.56
C ALA A 3 -13.80 16.08 2.33
N PRO A 4 -13.60 14.99 3.12
CA PRO A 4 -12.40 14.17 2.95
C PRO A 4 -12.46 13.27 1.70
N LEU A 5 -13.65 12.81 1.30
CA LEU A 5 -13.84 11.94 0.13
C LEU A 5 -13.36 12.57 -1.20
N PRO A 6 -13.80 13.79 -1.59
CA PRO A 6 -13.33 14.40 -2.83
C PRO A 6 -11.82 14.68 -2.81
N VAL A 7 -11.27 15.05 -1.66
CA VAL A 7 -9.83 15.32 -1.52
C VAL A 7 -9.01 14.04 -1.64
N ALA A 8 -9.45 12.93 -1.02
CA ALA A 8 -8.82 11.62 -1.15
C ALA A 8 -8.84 11.10 -2.59
N ILE A 9 -9.96 11.28 -3.31
CA ILE A 9 -10.09 10.89 -4.72
C ILE A 9 -9.13 11.71 -5.61
N VAL A 10 -9.06 13.03 -5.40
CA VAL A 10 -8.16 13.91 -6.16
C VAL A 10 -6.69 13.54 -5.91
N LEU A 11 -6.30 13.29 -4.65
CA LEU A 11 -4.95 12.86 -4.28
C LEU A 11 -4.59 11.51 -4.90
N ALA A 12 -5.49 10.53 -4.83
CA ALA A 12 -5.25 9.21 -5.42
C ALA A 12 -5.12 9.29 -6.96
N LEU A 13 -5.93 10.14 -7.60
CA LEU A 13 -5.87 10.37 -9.04
C LEU A 13 -4.57 11.10 -9.43
N LEU A 14 -4.11 12.05 -8.62
CA LEU A 14 -2.80 12.70 -8.78
C LEU A 14 -1.65 11.69 -8.71
N VAL A 15 -1.65 10.82 -7.69
CA VAL A 15 -0.61 9.77 -7.54
C VAL A 15 -0.64 8.81 -8.72
N CYS A 16 -1.83 8.42 -9.18
CA CYS A 16 -1.99 7.58 -10.36
C CYS A 16 -1.42 8.23 -11.63
N VAL A 17 -1.72 9.51 -11.87
CA VAL A 17 -1.20 10.26 -13.02
C VAL A 17 0.32 10.42 -12.93
N VAL A 18 0.87 10.72 -11.75
CA VAL A 18 2.32 10.83 -11.55
C VAL A 18 3.04 9.49 -11.79
N MET A 19 2.43 8.38 -11.37
CA MET A 19 3.03 7.05 -11.53
C MET A 19 2.97 6.54 -12.98
N TYR A 20 1.88 6.79 -13.71
CA TYR A 20 1.69 6.26 -15.07
C TYR A 20 2.06 7.23 -16.20
N HIS A 21 1.95 8.55 -16.00
CA HIS A 21 2.15 9.53 -17.08
C HIS A 21 3.40 10.39 -16.93
N LEU A 22 3.96 10.55 -15.73
CA LEU A 22 5.21 11.29 -15.56
C LEU A 22 6.45 10.41 -15.80
N ARG A 23 7.44 10.96 -16.50
CA ARG A 23 8.77 10.33 -16.68
C ARG A 23 9.40 9.93 -15.35
N ILE A 24 9.16 10.73 -14.33
CA ILE A 24 9.61 10.50 -12.95
C ILE A 24 9.04 9.16 -12.42
N GLY A 25 7.76 8.89 -12.62
CA GLY A 25 7.11 7.63 -12.20
C GLY A 25 7.67 6.40 -12.92
N LEU A 26 7.96 6.52 -14.22
CA LEU A 26 8.59 5.44 -15.00
C LEU A 26 10.02 5.14 -14.53
N ILE A 27 10.81 6.18 -14.24
CA ILE A 27 12.16 6.02 -13.69
C ILE A 27 12.11 5.32 -12.33
N TYR A 28 11.14 5.67 -11.47
CA TYR A 28 10.96 5.01 -10.18
C TYR A 28 10.61 3.52 -10.31
N ARG A 29 9.69 3.16 -11.21
CA ARG A 29 9.34 1.75 -11.47
C ARG A 29 10.54 0.97 -12.00
N PHE A 30 11.30 1.55 -12.92
CA PHE A 30 12.52 0.95 -13.46
C PHE A 30 13.60 0.72 -12.39
N ILE A 31 13.84 1.70 -11.51
CA ILE A 31 14.77 1.56 -10.38
C ILE A 31 14.27 0.48 -9.39
N GLY A 32 12.95 0.37 -9.22
CA GLY A 32 12.31 -0.64 -8.37
C GLY A 32 12.50 -2.07 -8.87
N GLU A 33 12.42 -2.30 -10.18
CA GLU A 33 12.64 -3.64 -10.77
C GLU A 33 14.11 -4.04 -10.74
N ASN A 34 15.04 -3.12 -11.03
CA ASN A 34 16.45 -3.47 -11.06
C ASN A 34 17.37 -2.31 -10.65
N ARG A 35 17.62 -2.21 -9.34
CA ARG A 35 18.48 -1.18 -8.74
C ARG A 35 19.87 -1.11 -9.38
N LYS A 36 20.45 -2.25 -9.77
CA LYS A 36 21.77 -2.32 -10.40
C LYS A 36 21.78 -1.68 -11.79
N ALA A 37 20.71 -1.89 -12.57
CA ALA A 37 20.56 -1.29 -13.90
C ALA A 37 20.42 0.24 -13.83
N GLY A 38 19.73 0.77 -12.81
CA GLY A 38 19.61 2.21 -12.60
C GLY A 38 20.94 2.91 -12.29
N ILE A 39 21.82 2.26 -11.52
CA ILE A 39 23.16 2.79 -11.22
C ILE A 39 24.04 2.79 -12.48
N LEU A 40 23.94 1.74 -13.31
CA LEU A 40 24.68 1.64 -14.56
C LEU A 40 24.25 2.71 -15.59
N GLN A 41 22.99 3.14 -15.57
CA GLN A 41 22.49 4.25 -16.39
C GLN A 41 22.78 5.64 -15.82
N GLY A 42 23.51 5.76 -14.70
CA GLY A 42 23.89 7.04 -14.12
C GLY A 42 22.78 7.75 -13.33
N TYR A 43 21.67 7.08 -13.02
CA TYR A 43 20.63 7.65 -12.17
C TYR A 43 21.07 7.67 -10.70
N ASN A 44 20.85 8.80 -10.02
CA ASN A 44 21.13 8.91 -8.59
C ASN A 44 20.03 8.22 -7.77
N VAL A 45 20.16 6.89 -7.62
CA VAL A 45 19.22 6.02 -6.91
C VAL A 45 19.00 6.47 -5.46
N LYS A 46 20.02 7.04 -4.79
CA LYS A 46 19.89 7.51 -3.40
C LYS A 46 18.93 8.69 -3.30
N LEU A 47 19.07 9.66 -4.20
CA LEU A 47 18.20 10.84 -4.23
C LEU A 47 16.78 10.47 -4.66
N ALA A 48 16.66 9.54 -5.62
CA ALA A 48 15.37 8.96 -6.00
C ALA A 48 14.65 8.32 -4.80
N LEU A 49 15.33 7.47 -4.04
CA LEU A 49 14.78 6.86 -2.83
C LEU A 49 14.38 7.91 -1.79
N LEU A 50 15.24 8.90 -1.53
CA LEU A 50 14.97 9.94 -0.54
C LEU A 50 13.73 10.77 -0.90
N LEU A 51 13.59 11.17 -2.17
CA LEU A 51 12.39 11.85 -2.66
C LEU A 51 11.14 10.97 -2.54
N CYS A 52 11.25 9.68 -2.84
CA CYS A 52 10.15 8.73 -2.69
C CYS A 52 9.67 8.64 -1.22
N PHE A 53 10.61 8.52 -0.27
CA PHE A 53 10.29 8.52 1.15
C PHE A 53 9.67 9.83 1.63
N LEU A 54 10.19 10.98 1.16
CA LEU A 54 9.62 12.29 1.50
C LEU A 54 8.19 12.45 0.98
N ILE A 55 7.93 12.08 -0.27
CA ILE A 55 6.60 12.17 -0.88
C ILE A 55 5.62 11.22 -0.17
N SER A 56 6.03 9.97 0.05
CA SER A 56 5.21 8.98 0.77
C SER A 56 4.89 9.42 2.20
N GLY A 57 5.90 9.92 2.94
CA GLY A 57 5.71 10.45 4.28
C GLY A 57 4.80 11.67 4.32
N GLY A 58 4.92 12.58 3.34
CA GLY A 58 4.02 13.74 3.20
C GLY A 58 2.57 13.34 2.93
N LEU A 59 2.35 12.37 2.04
CA LEU A 59 1.02 11.83 1.75
C LEU A 59 0.41 11.11 2.97
N ALA A 60 1.21 10.32 3.69
CA ALA A 60 0.77 9.65 4.92
C ALA A 60 0.42 10.66 6.02
N GLY A 61 1.20 11.73 6.16
CA GLY A 61 0.91 12.83 7.08
C GLY A 61 -0.40 13.55 6.74
N LEU A 62 -0.64 13.85 5.46
CA LEU A 62 -1.90 14.43 5.00
C LEU A 62 -3.10 13.54 5.30
N ALA A 63 -2.98 12.23 5.08
CA ALA A 63 -4.03 11.27 5.41
C ALA A 63 -4.39 11.32 6.91
N GLY A 64 -3.38 11.37 7.79
CA GLY A 64 -3.60 11.51 9.24
C GLY A 64 -4.28 12.83 9.64
N VAL A 65 -3.96 13.94 8.96
CA VAL A 65 -4.64 15.24 9.21
C VAL A 65 -6.10 15.20 8.78
N PHE A 66 -6.41 14.57 7.64
CA PHE A 66 -7.80 14.42 7.19
C PHE A 66 -8.63 13.58 8.15
N GLU A 67 -8.03 12.52 8.70
CA GLU A 67 -8.70 11.67 9.68
C GLU A 67 -8.92 12.39 11.02
N ALA A 68 -7.89 13.06 11.54
CA ALA A 68 -7.99 13.85 12.78
C ALA A 68 -9.00 15.01 12.67
N SER A 69 -9.21 15.55 11.47
CA SER A 69 -10.19 16.62 11.22
C SER A 69 -11.63 16.10 11.02
N TYR A 70 -11.79 14.81 10.72
CA TYR A 70 -13.09 14.19 10.44
C TYR A 70 -13.82 13.77 11.72
N GLU A 71 -13.10 13.24 12.72
CA GLU A 71 -13.68 13.00 14.04
C GLU A 71 -13.93 14.34 14.76
N LEU A 72 -15.20 14.73 14.81
CA LEU A 72 -15.71 15.92 15.48
C LEU A 72 -15.31 15.94 16.97
N GLY A 73 -14.21 16.61 17.29
CA GLY A 73 -13.93 17.16 18.63
C GLY A 73 -13.51 16.19 19.73
N TYR A 74 -13.40 14.89 19.46
CA TYR A 74 -12.80 13.93 20.39
C TYR A 74 -11.67 13.21 19.67
N LEU A 75 -10.43 13.48 20.07
CA LEU A 75 -9.30 12.60 19.80
C LEU A 75 -9.58 11.28 20.50
N SER A 76 -10.31 10.37 19.85
CA SER A 76 -10.54 9.04 20.41
C SER A 76 -9.16 8.34 20.43
N PRO A 77 -8.61 7.99 21.60
CA PRO A 77 -7.27 7.43 21.71
C PRO A 77 -7.26 6.00 21.14
N GLY A 78 -7.14 5.89 19.82
CA GLY A 78 -7.24 4.60 19.13
C GLY A 78 -7.42 4.68 17.61
N VAL A 79 -7.81 5.84 17.08
CA VAL A 79 -8.17 6.01 15.66
C VAL A 79 -7.05 5.56 14.72
N VAL A 80 -5.81 6.02 14.95
CA VAL A 80 -4.67 5.68 14.06
C VAL A 80 -4.20 4.22 14.19
N ARG A 81 -4.76 3.44 15.12
CA ARG A 81 -4.25 2.11 15.47
C ARG A 81 -4.79 1.04 14.52
N GLY A 82 -4.16 0.88 13.36
CA GLY A 82 -4.41 -0.27 12.47
C GLY A 82 -4.40 0.02 10.97
N TYR A 83 -4.62 1.27 10.54
CA TYR A 83 -4.73 1.60 9.12
C TYR A 83 -3.47 1.35 8.29
N GLY A 84 -2.31 1.27 8.93
CA GLY A 84 -1.07 0.86 8.25
C GLY A 84 -1.15 -0.57 7.70
N PHE A 85 -1.74 -1.51 8.46
CA PHE A 85 -1.90 -2.89 8.00
C PHE A 85 -2.94 -3.00 6.89
N ALA A 86 -4.08 -2.30 7.04
CA ALA A 86 -5.10 -2.21 6.01
C ALA A 86 -4.53 -1.63 4.70
N GLY A 87 -3.70 -0.59 4.78
CA GLY A 87 -3.03 0.02 3.63
C GLY A 87 -2.03 -0.92 2.95
N ILE A 88 -1.22 -1.65 3.72
CA ILE A 88 -0.29 -2.65 3.16
C ILE A 88 -1.07 -3.79 2.51
N ALA A 89 -2.12 -4.29 3.16
CA ALA A 89 -3.00 -5.32 2.60
C ALA A 89 -3.65 -4.86 1.28
N ALA A 90 -4.11 -3.60 1.20
CA ALA A 90 -4.67 -3.02 -0.02
C ALA A 90 -3.63 -2.92 -1.14
N ALA A 91 -2.41 -2.48 -0.82
CA ALA A 91 -1.32 -2.35 -1.78
C ALA A 91 -0.91 -3.70 -2.36
N VAL A 92 -0.81 -4.72 -1.50
CA VAL A 92 -0.48 -6.10 -1.88
C VAL A 92 -1.58 -6.71 -2.73
N LEU A 93 -2.84 -6.56 -2.32
CA LEU A 93 -4.00 -7.05 -3.08
C LEU A 93 -4.11 -6.37 -4.46
N GLY A 94 -3.75 -5.08 -4.52
CA GLY A 94 -3.68 -4.30 -5.75
C GLY A 94 -2.40 -4.50 -6.58
N ARG A 95 -1.51 -5.44 -6.21
CA ARG A 95 -0.24 -5.73 -6.92
C ARG A 95 0.67 -4.50 -7.15
N LEU A 96 0.63 -3.51 -6.25
CA LEU A 96 1.36 -2.24 -6.35
C LEU A 96 0.96 -1.35 -7.54
N ASP A 97 -0.11 -1.69 -8.27
CA ASP A 97 -0.68 -0.83 -9.29
C ASP A 97 -1.64 0.18 -8.63
N PRO A 98 -1.44 1.51 -8.76
CA PRO A 98 -2.19 2.49 -7.98
C PRO A 98 -3.69 2.49 -8.26
N LEU A 99 -4.11 2.12 -9.49
CA LEU A 99 -5.53 1.94 -9.82
C LEU A 99 -6.14 0.74 -9.09
N LEU A 100 -5.46 -0.40 -9.10
CA LEU A 100 -5.95 -1.61 -8.45
C LEU A 100 -5.91 -1.45 -6.93
N THR A 101 -4.88 -0.78 -6.39
CA THR A 101 -4.80 -0.45 -4.96
C THR A 101 -5.95 0.45 -4.50
N LEU A 102 -6.42 1.39 -5.34
CA LEU A 102 -7.59 2.21 -5.03
C LEU A 102 -8.84 1.33 -4.82
N PHE A 103 -9.15 0.44 -5.78
CA PHE A 103 -10.28 -0.48 -5.67
C PHE A 103 -10.10 -1.49 -4.52
N ALA A 104 -8.89 -2.00 -4.32
CA ALA A 104 -8.55 -2.90 -3.22
C ALA A 104 -8.78 -2.24 -1.85
N SER A 105 -8.39 -0.98 -1.70
CA SER A 105 -8.54 -0.23 -0.45
C SER A 105 -10.02 -0.03 -0.10
N LEU A 106 -10.87 0.21 -1.10
CA LEU A 106 -12.33 0.30 -0.91
C LEU A 106 -12.90 -1.05 -0.44
N PHE A 107 -12.46 -2.15 -1.03
CA PHE A 107 -12.90 -3.50 -0.62
C PHE A 107 -12.50 -3.81 0.82
N ILE A 108 -11.26 -3.49 1.20
CA ILE A 108 -10.77 -3.69 2.58
C ILE A 108 -11.53 -2.79 3.55
N ALA A 109 -11.79 -1.54 3.20
CA ALA A 109 -12.59 -0.64 4.03
C ALA A 109 -14.01 -1.19 4.26
N PHE A 110 -14.65 -1.74 3.21
CA PHE A 110 -15.96 -2.38 3.34
C PHE A 110 -15.92 -3.59 4.28
N PHE A 111 -14.91 -4.44 4.13
CA PHE A 111 -14.72 -5.60 5.01
C PHE A 111 -14.49 -5.20 6.47
N LEU A 112 -13.67 -4.18 6.70
CA LEU A 112 -13.35 -3.65 8.02
C LEU A 112 -14.61 -3.09 8.70
N VAL A 113 -15.38 -2.25 8.00
CA VAL A 113 -16.66 -1.71 8.51
C VAL A 113 -17.68 -2.83 8.77
N GLY A 114 -17.69 -3.87 7.94
CA GLY A 114 -18.48 -5.08 8.18
C GLY A 114 -18.11 -5.78 9.48
N ALA A 115 -16.82 -5.98 9.74
CA ALA A 115 -16.33 -6.58 11.00
C ALA A 115 -16.70 -5.73 12.23
N TYR A 116 -16.60 -4.40 12.12
CA TYR A 116 -17.07 -3.49 13.18
C TYR A 116 -18.58 -3.57 13.41
N SER A 117 -19.38 -3.74 12.35
CA SER A 117 -20.85 -3.82 12.44
C SER A 117 -21.33 -5.06 13.20
N VAL A 118 -20.56 -6.15 13.14
CA VAL A 118 -20.84 -7.40 13.87
C VAL A 118 -20.21 -7.38 15.29
N HIS A 119 -19.66 -6.24 15.73
CA HIS A 119 -18.98 -6.06 17.03
C HIS A 119 -17.76 -6.98 17.23
N LEU A 120 -17.16 -7.49 16.16
CA LEU A 120 -15.96 -8.33 16.19
C LEU A 120 -14.80 -7.63 15.45
N PRO A 121 -14.22 -6.55 16.02
CA PRO A 121 -13.16 -5.79 15.36
C PRO A 121 -11.89 -6.62 15.12
N ALA A 122 -11.63 -7.63 15.95
CA ALA A 122 -10.50 -8.55 15.79
C ALA A 122 -10.52 -9.29 14.44
N LEU A 123 -11.71 -9.50 13.86
CA LEU A 123 -11.86 -10.24 12.62
C LEU A 123 -11.29 -9.47 11.41
N GLY A 124 -11.34 -8.13 11.45
CA GLY A 124 -10.70 -7.28 10.44
C GLY A 124 -9.18 -7.42 10.43
N PHE A 125 -8.55 -7.28 11.60
CA PHE A 125 -7.10 -7.45 11.75
C PHE A 125 -6.62 -8.84 11.35
N LEU A 126 -7.36 -9.89 11.73
CA LEU A 126 -7.03 -11.26 11.35
C LEU A 126 -7.15 -11.48 9.85
N ALA A 127 -8.15 -10.88 9.20
CA ALA A 127 -8.32 -10.99 7.75
C ALA A 127 -7.19 -10.29 6.97
N GLU A 128 -6.78 -9.09 7.39
CA GLU A 128 -5.63 -8.39 6.79
C GLU A 128 -4.34 -9.19 6.96
N GLY A 129 -4.09 -9.71 8.16
CA GLY A 129 -2.92 -10.55 8.43
C GLY A 129 -2.92 -11.84 7.60
N LEU A 130 -4.06 -12.53 7.55
CA LEU A 130 -4.22 -13.76 6.77
C LEU A 130 -4.07 -13.49 5.27
N LEU A 131 -4.58 -12.36 4.77
CA LEU A 131 -4.38 -11.93 3.38
C LEU A 131 -2.90 -11.77 3.05
N LEU A 132 -2.15 -11.10 3.92
CA LEU A 132 -0.71 -10.90 3.72
C LEU A 132 0.04 -12.24 3.75
N VAL A 133 -0.27 -13.10 4.72
CA VAL A 133 0.34 -14.44 4.80
C VAL A 133 0.00 -15.29 3.58
N ALA A 134 -1.26 -15.29 3.14
CA ALA A 134 -1.71 -16.03 1.97
C ALA A 134 -1.03 -15.53 0.69
N HIS A 135 -0.93 -14.22 0.51
CA HIS A 135 -0.26 -13.62 -0.64
C HIS A 135 1.24 -13.94 -0.64
N LEU A 136 1.93 -13.74 0.48
CA LEU A 136 3.35 -14.07 0.62
C LEU A 136 3.60 -15.57 0.39
N SER A 137 2.71 -16.44 0.89
CA SER A 137 2.81 -17.89 0.69
C SER A 137 2.62 -18.27 -0.78
N ALA A 138 1.66 -17.64 -1.47
CA ALA A 138 1.45 -17.84 -2.90
C ALA A 138 2.65 -17.37 -3.73
N GLU A 139 3.26 -16.22 -3.38
CA GLU A 139 4.50 -15.77 -4.01
C GLU A 139 5.69 -16.71 -3.73
N ALA A 140 5.82 -17.21 -2.50
CA ALA A 140 6.88 -18.14 -2.14
C ALA A 140 6.77 -19.45 -2.94
N LEU A 141 5.56 -20.01 -3.07
CA LEU A 141 5.30 -21.22 -3.85
C LEU A 141 5.57 -21.03 -5.35
N THR A 142 5.30 -19.84 -5.89
CA THR A 142 5.49 -19.56 -7.31
C THR A 142 6.94 -19.20 -7.67
N ARG A 143 7.69 -18.55 -6.76
CA ARG A 143 9.11 -18.22 -6.97
C ARG A 143 10.04 -19.39 -6.71
N TYR A 144 9.75 -20.27 -5.75
CA TYR A 144 10.60 -21.42 -5.47
C TYR A 144 10.18 -22.62 -6.34
N ARG A 145 10.92 -22.85 -7.43
CA ARG A 145 10.88 -24.16 -8.11
C ARG A 145 11.45 -25.19 -7.14
N ILE A 146 10.59 -26.07 -6.61
CA ILE A 146 11.01 -27.23 -5.82
C ILE A 146 11.79 -28.16 -6.77
N VAL A 147 13.12 -28.07 -6.74
CA VAL A 147 13.99 -29.02 -7.43
C VAL A 147 14.29 -30.14 -6.45
N VAL A 148 13.56 -31.25 -6.57
CA VAL A 148 13.88 -32.48 -5.84
C VAL A 148 15.14 -33.06 -6.45
N VAL A 149 16.30 -32.80 -5.85
CA VAL A 149 17.54 -33.49 -6.22
C VAL A 149 17.46 -34.88 -5.63
N ARG A 150 17.14 -35.87 -6.48
CA ARG A 150 17.19 -37.28 -6.13
C ARG A 150 18.66 -37.66 -5.97
N GLY A 151 19.14 -37.72 -4.72
CA GLY A 151 20.49 -38.19 -4.40
C GLY A 151 20.61 -39.65 -4.79
N GLY A 152 21.32 -39.92 -5.89
CA GLY A 152 21.79 -41.25 -6.26
C GLY A 152 23.28 -41.33 -6.00
N ILE A 153 23.65 -42.17 -5.03
CA ILE A 153 24.93 -42.86 -4.97
C ILE A 153 24.60 -44.34 -5.07
#